data_AF-A0A6J8AX09-F1
#
_entry.id   AF-A0A6J8AX09-F1
#
_cell.length_a   1.000
_cell.length_b   1.000
_cell.length_c   1.000
_cell.angle_alpha   90.00
_cell.angle_beta   90.00
_cell.angle_gamma   90.00
#
_symmetry.space_group_name_H-M   'P 1'
#
loop_
_entity.id
_entity.type
_entity.pdbx_description
1 polymer ?
#
loop_
_entity_poly.entity_id
_entity_poly.type
_entity_poly.pdbx_seq_one_letter_code
_entity_poly.pdbx_strand_id
1 'polypeptide(L)'
;MRLSLNVRHQILQYKAQGLSCLNIKRALEKCHGSKTSRVSVWKFIKKFTETGSIHDKSRKVDNRLKIRPVHRRLIDFWLKENSEMNSTAIRQKLLFYFKINISKSYVCQIRRSLGWRTQRCKYCQLISHVNRRKRVDYALWALRTRETFLNVIFVDESSVEMSADGKIYFYKPTYGMQYIESRRQKPKHAYKINSSDGENMTRGVCILISKDAKEIIKKQVPATLKGNFIHLEFKIESKKYQLLNIYGPKNNTRPQTEFFEQLDKYAELINVKTDVVIVGGDFNLITSERDSKTGKNKIGRRIIDIFNSIISKLNIKDTYRYRNKNTRVYSWTNSDNSSATRIDRIYLSKYICNKIKETLFIPFARIDHKGYKLRILIGYIKWETGFWKLNESLLQQKKYTELIRNFWKSWGKEKLKMNILDWWEKGKKSIKDITINYSKVMATKEKYKYNGLIQQLEEEENKNENDISNERINKIKKEIEILEDNRKKGVIIRSREEYYNGDLENIEIFELAEEKRGIKKK
;
A
#
# COMPACT_ATOMS: atom_id res chain seq x y z
N MET A 1 -24.91 -1.19 -13.06
CA MET A 1 -26.26 -1.49 -12.54
C MET A 1 -27.02 -2.20 -13.66
N ARG A 2 -27.65 -3.35 -13.39
CA ARG A 2 -28.52 -4.02 -14.38
C ARG A 2 -29.80 -3.18 -14.47
N LEU A 3 -30.22 -2.83 -15.69
CA LEU A 3 -31.49 -2.15 -15.92
C LEU A 3 -32.62 -3.15 -15.61
N SER A 4 -33.60 -2.73 -14.80
CA SER A 4 -34.83 -3.51 -14.58
C SER A 4 -35.62 -3.62 -15.89
N LEU A 5 -36.50 -4.62 -15.98
CA LEU A 5 -37.36 -4.79 -17.16
C LEU A 5 -38.22 -3.56 -17.41
N ASN A 6 -38.80 -2.97 -16.35
CA ASN A 6 -39.61 -1.76 -16.46
C ASN A 6 -38.82 -0.58 -17.07
N VAL A 7 -37.59 -0.34 -16.59
CA VAL A 7 -36.73 0.71 -17.14
C VAL A 7 -36.33 0.44 -18.59
N ARG A 8 -36.21 -0.82 -19.00
CA ARG A 8 -35.92 -1.19 -20.40
C ARG A 8 -37.10 -0.88 -21.33
N HIS A 9 -38.33 -1.15 -20.91
CA HIS A 9 -39.53 -0.77 -21.67
C HIS A 9 -39.62 0.75 -21.85
N GLN A 10 -39.40 1.50 -20.77
CA GLN A 10 -39.39 2.97 -20.81
C GLN A 10 -38.29 3.52 -21.74
N ILE A 11 -37.10 2.92 -21.75
CA ILE A 11 -36.04 3.29 -22.71
C ILE A 11 -36.50 3.12 -24.15
N LEU A 12 -37.19 2.03 -24.48
CA LEU A 12 -37.68 1.79 -25.85
C LEU A 12 -38.79 2.77 -26.24
N GLN A 13 -39.72 3.09 -25.32
CA GLN A 13 -40.76 4.09 -25.55
C GLN A 13 -40.16 5.47 -25.87
N TYR A 14 -39.23 5.95 -25.04
CA TYR A 14 -38.56 7.22 -25.31
C TYR A 14 -37.68 7.18 -26.57
N LYS A 15 -37.11 6.03 -26.92
CA LYS A 15 -36.34 5.88 -28.15
C LYS A 15 -37.24 5.91 -29.40
N ALA A 16 -38.45 5.35 -29.33
CA ALA A 16 -39.46 5.43 -30.40
C ALA A 16 -39.94 6.88 -30.63
N GLN A 17 -40.00 7.69 -29.57
CA GLN A 17 -40.27 9.13 -29.64
C GLN A 17 -39.09 9.96 -30.17
N GLY A 18 -38.02 9.32 -30.67
CA GLY A 18 -36.88 10.01 -31.27
C GLY A 18 -35.85 10.57 -30.30
N LEU A 19 -35.98 10.34 -28.98
CA LEU A 19 -35.05 10.94 -28.01
C LEU A 19 -33.63 10.37 -28.13
N SER A 20 -32.65 11.25 -27.92
CA SER A 20 -31.23 10.88 -27.80
C SER A 20 -30.98 10.10 -26.50
N CYS A 21 -29.92 9.29 -26.46
CA CYS A 21 -29.56 8.52 -25.25
C CYS A 21 -29.35 9.40 -24.00
N LEU A 22 -28.95 10.66 -24.19
CA LEU A 22 -28.79 11.62 -23.09
C LEU A 22 -30.15 12.11 -22.59
N ASN A 23 -31.09 12.39 -23.50
CA ASN A 23 -32.43 12.84 -23.15
C ASN A 23 -33.27 11.71 -22.55
N ILE A 24 -33.14 10.48 -23.04
CA ILE A 24 -33.74 9.29 -22.41
C ILE A 24 -33.25 9.14 -20.97
N LYS A 25 -31.94 9.28 -20.74
CA LYS A 25 -31.35 9.21 -19.39
C LYS A 25 -31.93 10.29 -18.46
N ARG A 26 -32.07 11.53 -18.95
CA ARG A 26 -32.68 12.63 -18.20
C ARG A 26 -34.17 12.39 -17.90
N ALA A 27 -34.92 11.86 -18.88
CA ALA A 27 -36.34 11.54 -18.73
C ALA A 27 -36.57 10.41 -17.71
N LEU A 28 -35.74 9.38 -17.71
CA LEU A 28 -35.81 8.29 -16.72
C LEU A 28 -35.50 8.76 -15.30
N GLU A 29 -34.55 9.69 -15.14
CA GLU A 29 -34.23 10.29 -13.84
C GLU A 29 -35.34 11.22 -13.35
N LYS A 30 -35.92 12.03 -14.24
CA LYS A 30 -36.94 13.04 -13.90
C LYS A 30 -38.34 12.43 -13.70
N CYS A 31 -38.77 11.54 -14.58
CA CYS A 31 -40.14 11.01 -14.58
C CYS A 31 -40.31 9.70 -13.82
N HIS A 32 -39.23 8.90 -13.69
CA HIS A 32 -39.30 7.54 -13.14
C HIS A 32 -38.34 7.30 -11.97
N GLY A 33 -37.67 8.35 -11.47
CA GLY A 33 -36.70 8.27 -10.36
C GLY A 33 -35.52 7.33 -10.60
N SER A 34 -35.33 6.84 -11.83
CA SER A 34 -34.46 5.72 -12.15
C SER A 34 -33.08 6.22 -12.54
N LYS A 35 -32.14 6.23 -11.59
CA LYS A 35 -30.75 6.64 -11.81
C LYS A 35 -30.02 5.66 -12.73
N THR A 36 -29.90 6.00 -14.01
CA THR A 36 -29.20 5.20 -15.02
C THR A 36 -28.13 6.01 -15.74
N SER A 37 -27.08 5.35 -16.24
CA SER A 37 -26.03 6.04 -17.00
C SER A 37 -26.39 6.12 -18.49
N ARG A 38 -25.98 7.19 -19.18
CA ARG A 38 -26.11 7.33 -20.65
C ARG A 38 -25.55 6.12 -21.39
N VAL A 39 -24.43 5.57 -20.89
CA VAL A 39 -23.77 4.39 -21.45
C VAL A 39 -24.64 3.14 -21.27
N SER A 40 -25.34 2.99 -20.16
CA SER A 40 -26.26 1.87 -19.93
C SER A 40 -27.45 1.91 -20.91
N VAL A 41 -28.02 3.11 -21.12
CA VAL A 41 -29.10 3.34 -22.09
C VAL A 41 -28.63 2.99 -23.51
N TRP A 42 -27.48 3.53 -23.91
CA TRP A 42 -26.88 3.25 -25.22
C TRP A 42 -26.59 1.75 -25.43
N LYS A 43 -25.97 1.08 -24.44
CA LYS A 43 -25.67 -0.36 -24.53
C LYS A 43 -26.94 -1.20 -24.64
N PHE A 44 -28.01 -0.82 -23.95
CA PHE A 44 -29.28 -1.52 -24.04
C PHE A 44 -29.94 -1.31 -25.41
N ILE A 45 -30.00 -0.07 -25.92
CA ILE A 45 -30.55 0.21 -27.25
C ILE A 45 -29.76 -0.54 -28.32
N LYS A 46 -28.42 -0.46 -28.31
CA LYS A 46 -27.57 -1.19 -29.25
C LYS A 46 -27.84 -2.69 -29.22
N LYS A 47 -27.89 -3.29 -28.02
CA LYS A 47 -28.23 -4.71 -27.85
C LYS A 47 -29.63 -5.02 -28.39
N PHE A 48 -30.63 -4.19 -28.12
CA PHE A 48 -31.99 -4.40 -28.58
C PHE A 48 -32.06 -4.33 -30.11
N THR A 49 -31.42 -3.34 -30.74
CA THR A 49 -31.32 -3.23 -32.20
C THR A 49 -30.65 -4.47 -32.82
N GLU A 50 -29.62 -5.01 -32.18
CA GLU A 50 -28.90 -6.20 -32.68
C GLU A 50 -29.64 -7.53 -32.44
N THR A 51 -30.60 -7.61 -31.50
CA THR A 51 -31.14 -8.91 -31.04
C THR A 51 -32.66 -8.98 -30.92
N GLY A 52 -33.39 -7.87 -31.03
CA GLY A 52 -34.83 -7.77 -30.78
C GLY A 52 -35.26 -8.08 -29.34
N SER A 53 -34.34 -8.45 -28.44
CA SER A 53 -34.69 -9.00 -27.13
C SER A 53 -34.49 -8.00 -25.99
N ILE A 54 -35.61 -7.69 -25.33
CA ILE A 54 -35.64 -6.92 -24.07
C ILE A 54 -35.02 -7.74 -22.92
N HIS A 55 -35.15 -9.06 -22.97
CA HIS A 55 -34.63 -9.99 -21.96
C HIS A 55 -33.12 -10.19 -22.07
N ASP A 56 -32.45 -10.42 -20.93
CA ASP A 56 -31.03 -10.81 -20.92
C ASP A 56 -30.83 -12.08 -21.74
N LYS A 57 -29.74 -12.18 -22.52
CA LYS A 57 -29.37 -13.46 -23.15
C LYS A 57 -29.28 -14.50 -22.04
N SER A 58 -30.04 -15.59 -22.16
CA SER A 58 -29.82 -16.75 -21.30
C SER A 58 -28.38 -17.18 -21.53
N ARG A 59 -27.59 -17.25 -20.45
CA ARG A 59 -26.28 -17.90 -20.57
C ARG A 59 -26.59 -19.33 -21.00
N LYS A 60 -26.10 -19.78 -22.16
CA LYS A 60 -26.01 -21.21 -22.44
C LYS A 60 -25.20 -21.81 -21.29
N VAL A 61 -25.90 -22.45 -20.36
CA VAL A 61 -25.29 -23.09 -19.20
C VAL A 61 -24.78 -24.42 -19.71
N ASP A 62 -23.46 -24.54 -19.82
CA ASP A 62 -22.85 -25.86 -19.93
C ASP A 62 -23.21 -26.65 -18.66
N ASN A 63 -24.12 -27.61 -18.81
CA ASN A 63 -24.67 -28.39 -17.72
C ASN A 63 -23.70 -29.47 -17.20
N ARG A 64 -22.52 -29.64 -17.80
CA ARG A 64 -21.60 -30.75 -17.47
C ARG A 64 -20.76 -30.54 -16.21
N LEU A 65 -20.72 -29.35 -15.61
CA LEU A 65 -19.82 -29.04 -14.47
C LEU A 65 -20.48 -28.20 -13.36
N LYS A 66 -21.66 -28.59 -12.88
CA LYS A 66 -22.32 -27.88 -11.76
C LYS A 66 -21.80 -28.33 -10.39
N ILE A 67 -21.49 -27.33 -9.56
CA ILE A 67 -21.33 -27.49 -8.12
C ILE A 67 -22.67 -27.96 -7.53
N ARG A 68 -22.76 -29.26 -7.23
CA ARG A 68 -23.91 -29.92 -6.60
C ARG A 68 -24.04 -29.50 -5.13
N PRO A 69 -25.22 -29.70 -4.50
CA PRO A 69 -25.42 -29.44 -3.07
C PRO A 69 -24.38 -30.14 -2.18
N VAL A 70 -23.98 -31.37 -2.52
CA VAL A 70 -22.91 -32.10 -1.81
C VAL A 70 -21.58 -31.35 -1.85
N HIS A 71 -21.19 -30.78 -3.00
CA HIS A 71 -19.98 -29.97 -3.12
C HIS A 71 -20.08 -28.68 -2.30
N ARG A 72 -21.28 -28.08 -2.18
CA ARG A 72 -21.49 -26.90 -1.33
C ARG A 72 -21.36 -27.24 0.15
N ARG A 73 -21.92 -28.38 0.58
CA ARG A 73 -21.75 -28.89 1.95
C ARG A 73 -20.28 -29.21 2.23
N LEU A 74 -19.57 -29.80 1.28
CA LEU A 74 -18.13 -30.07 1.39
C LEU A 74 -17.29 -28.79 1.44
N ILE A 75 -17.63 -27.77 0.65
CA ILE A 75 -16.97 -26.46 0.73
C ILE A 75 -17.23 -25.82 2.10
N ASP A 76 -18.47 -25.86 2.60
CA ASP A 76 -18.82 -25.35 3.93
C ASP A 76 -18.11 -26.15 5.02
N PHE A 77 -18.02 -27.48 4.88
CA PHE A 77 -17.27 -28.37 5.76
C PHE A 77 -15.77 -28.07 5.73
N TRP A 78 -15.14 -27.98 4.56
CA TRP A 78 -13.73 -27.60 4.45
C TRP A 78 -13.44 -26.22 5.03
N LEU A 79 -14.40 -25.30 4.94
CA LEU A 79 -14.31 -23.98 5.56
C LEU A 79 -14.63 -24.02 7.06
N LYS A 80 -15.42 -24.98 7.53
CA LYS A 80 -15.65 -25.22 8.96
C LYS A 80 -14.38 -25.81 9.61
N GLU A 81 -13.81 -26.84 8.98
CA GLU A 81 -12.53 -27.48 9.33
C GLU A 81 -11.35 -26.52 9.20
N ASN A 82 -11.36 -25.67 8.16
CA ASN A 82 -10.30 -24.70 7.89
C ASN A 82 -10.89 -23.43 7.28
N SER A 83 -11.34 -22.52 8.15
CA SER A 83 -11.91 -21.22 7.76
C SER A 83 -10.93 -20.32 7.00
N GLU A 84 -9.64 -20.64 7.06
CA GLU A 84 -8.56 -19.92 6.39
C GLU A 84 -8.41 -20.30 4.91
N MET A 85 -9.05 -21.41 4.46
CA MET A 85 -8.91 -21.92 3.11
C MET A 85 -9.25 -20.84 2.06
N ASN A 86 -8.25 -20.50 1.25
CA ASN A 86 -8.38 -19.47 0.23
C ASN A 86 -9.15 -20.01 -1.00
N SER A 87 -9.70 -19.11 -1.82
CA SER A 87 -10.54 -19.52 -2.95
C SER A 87 -9.75 -20.31 -4.02
N THR A 88 -8.41 -20.17 -4.05
CA THR A 88 -7.54 -20.97 -4.92
C THR A 88 -7.41 -22.40 -4.40
N ALA A 89 -7.23 -22.58 -3.10
CA ALA A 89 -7.14 -23.89 -2.45
C ALA A 89 -8.47 -24.66 -2.54
N ILE A 90 -9.61 -23.98 -2.34
CA ILE A 90 -10.94 -24.60 -2.55
C ILE A 90 -11.11 -25.02 -4.01
N ARG A 91 -10.70 -24.17 -4.97
CA ARG A 91 -10.69 -24.54 -6.39
C ARG A 91 -9.84 -25.77 -6.64
N GLN A 92 -8.61 -25.80 -6.11
CA GLN A 92 -7.69 -26.93 -6.26
C GLN A 92 -8.25 -28.21 -5.66
N LYS A 93 -8.91 -28.15 -4.49
CA LYS A 93 -9.59 -29.31 -3.91
C LYS A 93 -10.75 -29.79 -4.77
N LEU A 94 -11.58 -28.89 -5.29
CA LEU A 94 -12.67 -29.24 -6.21
C LEU A 94 -12.16 -29.88 -7.49
N LEU A 95 -11.04 -29.37 -8.02
CA LEU A 95 -10.38 -29.94 -9.19
C LEU A 95 -9.73 -31.28 -8.88
N PHE A 96 -9.07 -31.43 -7.75
CA PHE A 96 -8.33 -32.64 -7.40
C PHE A 96 -9.28 -33.80 -7.06
N TYR A 97 -10.20 -33.59 -6.11
CA TYR A 97 -11.08 -34.64 -5.59
C TYR A 97 -12.29 -34.91 -6.47
N PHE A 98 -12.78 -33.91 -7.19
CA PHE A 98 -14.04 -34.02 -7.95
C PHE A 98 -13.88 -33.73 -9.44
N LYS A 99 -12.66 -33.44 -9.92
CA LYS A 99 -12.37 -33.03 -11.31
C LYS A 99 -13.20 -31.81 -11.77
N ILE A 100 -13.66 -30.99 -10.81
CA ILE A 100 -14.46 -29.79 -11.08
C ILE A 100 -13.53 -28.57 -11.21
N ASN A 101 -13.35 -28.11 -12.44
CA ASN A 101 -12.61 -26.87 -12.72
C ASN A 101 -13.55 -25.66 -12.75
N ILE A 102 -13.48 -24.80 -11.72
CA ILE A 102 -14.31 -23.58 -11.63
C ILE A 102 -13.48 -22.32 -11.39
N SER A 103 -14.00 -21.16 -11.78
CA SER A 103 -13.29 -19.90 -11.54
C SER A 103 -13.20 -19.53 -10.06
N LYS A 104 -12.11 -18.85 -9.67
CA LYS A 104 -11.91 -18.29 -8.32
C LYS A 104 -13.07 -17.37 -7.91
N SER A 105 -13.63 -16.61 -8.85
CA SER A 105 -14.78 -15.74 -8.63
C SER A 105 -16.05 -16.52 -8.29
N TYR A 106 -16.26 -17.68 -8.93
CA TYR A 106 -17.40 -18.55 -8.64
C TYR A 106 -17.28 -19.19 -7.25
N VAL A 107 -16.07 -19.61 -6.85
CA VAL A 107 -15.79 -20.05 -5.47
C VAL A 107 -16.14 -18.95 -4.46
N CYS A 108 -15.75 -17.69 -4.71
CA CYS A 108 -16.09 -16.56 -3.84
C CYS A 108 -17.62 -16.36 -3.74
N GLN A 109 -18.36 -16.56 -4.83
CA GLN A 109 -19.83 -16.47 -4.83
C GLN A 109 -20.47 -17.59 -4.00
N ILE A 110 -19.97 -18.83 -4.13
CA ILE A 110 -20.43 -19.98 -3.35
C ILE A 110 -20.23 -19.73 -1.85
N ARG A 111 -19.05 -19.23 -1.45
CA ARG A 111 -18.75 -18.86 -0.06
C ARG A 111 -19.75 -17.85 0.51
N ARG A 112 -20.04 -16.79 -0.23
CA ARG A 112 -21.04 -15.78 0.17
C ARG A 112 -22.44 -16.39 0.31
N SER A 113 -22.84 -17.24 -0.63
CA SER A 113 -24.14 -17.94 -0.55
C SER A 113 -24.24 -18.91 0.62
N LEU A 114 -23.10 -19.40 1.14
CA LEU A 114 -23.01 -20.24 2.34
C LEU A 114 -22.94 -19.43 3.65
N GLY A 115 -23.06 -18.10 3.60
CA GLY A 115 -23.05 -17.22 4.77
C GLY A 115 -21.66 -16.71 5.19
N TRP A 116 -20.60 -16.98 4.41
CA TRP A 116 -19.25 -16.45 4.67
C TRP A 116 -19.13 -15.00 4.17
N ARG A 117 -18.86 -14.06 5.08
CA ARG A 117 -18.75 -12.61 4.86
C ARG A 117 -17.29 -12.15 4.79
N THR A 118 -17.01 -11.09 4.04
CA THR A 118 -15.67 -10.49 3.93
C THR A 118 -15.39 -9.44 5.02
N GLN A 119 -14.24 -9.50 5.71
CA GLN A 119 -13.84 -8.59 6.80
C GLN A 119 -12.38 -8.09 6.64
N ARG A 120 -12.05 -6.91 7.18
CA ARG A 120 -10.68 -6.35 7.20
C ARG A 120 -9.91 -6.72 8.48
N CYS A 121 -8.62 -7.06 8.38
CA CYS A 121 -7.82 -7.47 9.55
C CYS A 121 -7.05 -6.33 10.26
N LYS A 122 -6.86 -6.50 11.58
CA LYS A 122 -6.00 -5.71 12.48
C LYS A 122 -4.85 -6.63 13.00
N TYR A 123 -3.65 -6.10 13.23
CA TYR A 123 -2.32 -6.79 13.30
C TYR A 123 -1.92 -7.33 14.72
N CYS A 124 -1.23 -8.51 14.92
CA CYS A 124 0.21 -8.73 15.31
C CYS A 124 0.63 -10.17 15.84
N GLN A 125 1.90 -10.37 16.35
CA GLN A 125 2.84 -11.55 16.26
C GLN A 125 3.37 -12.34 17.51
N LEU A 126 3.83 -13.61 17.37
CA LEU A 126 4.55 -14.57 18.28
C LEU A 126 5.47 -15.54 17.45
N ILE A 127 6.46 -16.18 18.09
CA ILE A 127 7.47 -17.10 17.49
C ILE A 127 7.01 -18.57 17.56
N SER A 128 7.19 -19.35 16.48
CA SER A 128 6.83 -20.78 16.41
C SER A 128 7.77 -21.69 17.21
N HIS A 129 7.26 -22.74 17.84
CA HIS A 129 8.05 -23.75 18.60
C HIS A 129 9.24 -24.33 17.83
N VAL A 130 9.07 -24.68 16.55
CA VAL A 130 10.12 -25.24 15.68
C VAL A 130 11.32 -24.29 15.49
N ASN A 131 11.08 -22.99 15.58
CA ASN A 131 12.12 -21.96 15.40
C ASN A 131 12.69 -21.45 16.72
N ARG A 132 12.23 -21.95 17.88
CA ARG A 132 12.83 -21.56 19.17
C ARG A 132 14.25 -22.10 19.28
N ARG A 133 14.47 -23.38 19.01
CA ARG A 133 15.79 -24.02 19.06
C ARG A 133 16.78 -23.32 18.14
N LYS A 134 16.43 -23.17 16.85
CA LYS A 134 17.26 -22.47 15.85
C LYS A 134 17.63 -21.02 16.23
N ARG A 135 16.75 -20.32 16.95
CA ARG A 135 17.00 -18.95 17.43
C ARG A 135 17.86 -18.92 18.68
N VAL A 136 17.72 -19.91 19.57
CA VAL A 136 18.63 -20.10 20.71
C VAL A 136 20.01 -20.49 20.20
N ASP A 137 20.10 -21.40 19.24
CA ASP A 137 21.37 -21.80 18.60
C ASP A 137 22.05 -20.60 17.93
N TYR A 138 21.28 -19.76 17.21
CA TYR A 138 21.78 -18.52 16.63
C TYR A 138 22.20 -17.49 17.70
N ALA A 139 21.43 -17.31 18.76
CA ALA A 139 21.77 -16.37 19.84
C ALA A 139 23.03 -16.82 20.60
N LEU A 140 23.18 -18.12 20.85
CA LEU A 140 24.38 -18.70 21.46
C LEU A 140 25.59 -18.60 20.54
N TRP A 141 25.40 -18.78 19.23
CA TRP A 141 26.43 -18.52 18.23
C TRP A 141 26.86 -17.06 18.27
N ALA A 142 25.93 -16.11 18.20
CA ALA A 142 26.20 -14.68 18.23
C ALA A 142 26.91 -14.23 19.52
N LEU A 143 26.53 -14.80 20.67
CA LEU A 143 27.22 -14.60 21.95
C LEU A 143 28.66 -15.13 21.94
N ARG A 144 28.88 -16.33 21.37
CA ARG A 144 30.20 -16.96 21.29
C ARG A 144 31.13 -16.24 20.32
N THR A 145 30.61 -15.75 19.20
CA THR A 145 31.40 -15.03 18.19
C THR A 145 31.59 -13.55 18.50
N ARG A 146 31.00 -13.04 19.60
CA ARG A 146 30.89 -11.60 19.88
C ARG A 146 30.34 -10.84 18.67
N GLU A 147 29.36 -11.41 18.00
CA GLU A 147 28.66 -10.78 16.87
C GLU A 147 28.10 -9.43 17.33
N THR A 148 28.57 -8.36 16.70
CA THR A 148 28.27 -6.97 17.11
C THR A 148 27.00 -6.45 16.46
N PHE A 149 26.41 -7.21 15.53
CA PHE A 149 25.29 -6.79 14.68
C PHE A 149 25.57 -5.48 13.92
N LEU A 150 26.83 -5.09 13.75
CA LEU A 150 27.28 -3.88 13.04
C LEU A 150 27.08 -3.95 11.51
N ASN A 151 26.23 -4.86 11.03
CA ASN A 151 25.75 -4.86 9.64
C ASN A 151 24.65 -3.80 9.46
N VAL A 152 25.00 -2.55 9.77
CA VAL A 152 24.16 -1.39 9.50
C VAL A 152 24.37 -1.02 8.03
N ILE A 153 23.30 -1.11 7.24
CA ILE A 153 23.32 -0.57 5.88
C ILE A 153 23.05 0.93 6.03
N PHE A 154 24.08 1.74 5.80
CA PHE A 154 23.94 3.18 5.62
C PHE A 154 23.36 3.43 4.22
N VAL A 155 22.25 4.16 4.14
CA VAL A 155 21.61 4.53 2.87
C VAL A 155 21.33 6.03 2.94
N ASP A 156 22.35 6.82 2.63
CA ASP A 156 22.35 8.27 2.68
C ASP A 156 21.51 8.92 1.54
N GLU A 157 21.23 8.17 0.47
CA GLU A 157 20.85 8.81 -0.80
C GLU A 157 19.42 8.55 -1.29
N SER A 158 18.98 7.29 -1.40
CA SER A 158 17.63 7.03 -1.89
C SER A 158 17.08 5.67 -1.48
N SER A 159 15.85 5.67 -0.97
CA SER A 159 15.16 4.47 -0.49
C SER A 159 13.79 4.33 -1.13
N VAL A 160 13.53 3.18 -1.76
CA VAL A 160 12.22 2.87 -2.36
C VAL A 160 11.53 1.73 -1.62
N GLU A 161 10.36 2.02 -1.06
CA GLU A 161 9.55 1.06 -0.33
C GLU A 161 8.32 0.62 -1.16
N MET A 162 8.18 -0.69 -1.35
CA MET A 162 6.99 -1.28 -1.98
C MET A 162 6.17 -2.10 -0.98
N SER A 163 4.94 -1.64 -0.72
CA SER A 163 3.95 -2.28 0.14
C SER A 163 2.59 -2.45 -0.56
N ALA A 164 1.81 -3.44 -0.10
CA ALA A 164 0.48 -3.74 -0.63
C ALA A 164 -0.63 -3.21 0.31
N ASP A 165 -1.63 -2.52 -0.25
CA ASP A 165 -2.75 -1.96 0.51
C ASP A 165 -4.07 -2.71 0.22
N GLY A 166 -4.50 -3.65 1.08
CA GLY A 166 -5.83 -4.27 0.92
C GLY A 166 -6.23 -5.40 1.88
N LYS A 167 -6.74 -5.12 3.07
CA LYS A 167 -7.07 -6.16 4.07
C LYS A 167 -8.45 -6.80 3.87
N ILE A 168 -8.58 -8.01 3.29
CA ILE A 168 -9.88 -8.74 3.24
C ILE A 168 -9.72 -10.27 3.45
N TYR A 169 -10.38 -10.85 4.46
CA TYR A 169 -10.56 -12.29 4.67
C TYR A 169 -12.06 -12.65 4.80
N PHE A 170 -12.44 -13.95 4.77
CA PHE A 170 -13.85 -14.39 4.88
C PHE A 170 -14.13 -15.06 6.25
N TYR A 171 -15.27 -14.78 6.90
CA TYR A 171 -15.71 -15.35 8.19
C TYR A 171 -17.23 -15.61 8.22
N LYS A 172 -17.75 -16.54 9.03
CA LYS A 172 -19.19 -16.85 9.15
C LYS A 172 -19.68 -16.63 10.60
N PRO A 173 -20.59 -15.67 10.87
CA PRO A 173 -20.96 -15.25 12.23
C PRO A 173 -21.60 -16.31 13.14
N THR A 174 -22.24 -17.33 12.55
CA THR A 174 -23.08 -18.32 13.26
C THR A 174 -22.30 -19.40 14.01
N TYR A 175 -20.97 -19.47 13.85
CA TYR A 175 -20.17 -20.58 14.41
C TYR A 175 -19.52 -20.28 15.76
N GLY A 176 -19.78 -19.13 16.38
CA GLY A 176 -19.10 -18.71 17.61
C GLY A 176 -17.60 -18.48 17.36
N MET A 177 -16.99 -17.54 18.08
CA MET A 177 -15.53 -17.46 18.14
C MET A 177 -15.03 -18.58 19.06
N GLN A 178 -15.30 -19.84 18.73
CA GLN A 178 -14.58 -20.95 19.38
C GLN A 178 -13.18 -20.99 18.79
N TYR A 179 -12.22 -21.09 19.71
CA TYR A 179 -10.78 -21.06 19.51
C TYR A 179 -10.35 -21.72 18.19
N ILE A 180 -9.80 -20.91 17.29
CA ILE A 180 -8.99 -21.43 16.19
C ILE A 180 -7.61 -21.72 16.80
N GLU A 181 -7.25 -23.00 16.89
CA GLU A 181 -5.90 -23.43 17.22
C GLU A 181 -4.87 -22.77 16.28
N SER A 182 -3.76 -22.39 16.91
CA SER A 182 -2.81 -21.40 16.40
C SER A 182 -2.31 -21.66 14.97
N ARG A 183 -2.40 -20.62 14.12
CA ARG A 183 -1.53 -20.48 12.96
C ARG A 183 -0.71 -19.20 13.00
N ARG A 184 0.54 -19.45 13.42
CA ARG A 184 1.84 -18.96 12.91
C ARG A 184 1.86 -17.54 12.34
N GLN A 185 2.52 -16.63 13.06
CA GLN A 185 2.91 -15.34 12.51
C GLN A 185 4.27 -15.40 11.80
N LYS A 186 4.43 -14.61 10.73
CA LYS A 186 5.74 -14.22 10.17
C LYS A 186 6.16 -12.86 10.75
N PRO A 187 7.47 -12.55 10.86
CA PRO A 187 8.03 -11.34 11.49
C PRO A 187 7.45 -10.00 10.99
N LYS A 188 7.55 -8.96 11.83
CA LYS A 188 6.94 -7.62 11.68
C LYS A 188 7.74 -6.76 10.72
N HIS A 189 8.99 -7.13 10.55
CA HIS A 189 9.81 -6.87 9.38
C HIS A 189 9.28 -7.63 8.18
N ALA A 190 8.34 -6.99 7.50
CA ALA A 190 7.67 -7.54 6.35
C ALA A 190 8.43 -7.26 5.05
N TYR A 191 9.64 -6.70 5.11
CA TYR A 191 10.41 -6.28 3.94
C TYR A 191 11.71 -7.07 3.85
N LYS A 192 12.08 -7.48 2.64
CA LYS A 192 13.46 -7.83 2.34
C LYS A 192 14.18 -6.54 1.97
N ILE A 193 15.35 -6.32 2.55
CA ILE A 193 16.21 -5.18 2.23
C ILE A 193 17.20 -5.64 1.15
N ASN A 194 17.38 -4.82 0.13
CA ASN A 194 18.42 -5.00 -0.87
C ASN A 194 19.10 -3.66 -1.05
N SER A 195 20.41 -3.58 -0.80
CA SER A 195 21.20 -2.35 -0.97
C SER A 195 22.15 -2.48 -2.15
N SER A 196 22.59 -1.35 -2.70
CA SER A 196 23.81 -1.24 -3.49
C SER A 196 24.62 -0.13 -2.86
N ASP A 197 25.73 -0.51 -2.24
CA ASP A 197 26.57 0.40 -1.47
C ASP A 197 27.64 1.01 -2.38
N GLY A 198 27.94 2.29 -2.17
CA GLY A 198 29.07 2.95 -2.82
C GLY A 198 30.40 2.62 -2.15
N GLU A 199 31.47 3.23 -2.63
CA GLU A 199 32.80 3.07 -2.05
C GLU A 199 33.05 4.15 -0.98
N ASN A 200 33.88 3.84 0.03
CA ASN A 200 34.30 4.75 1.09
C ASN A 200 33.16 5.42 1.87
N MET A 201 32.06 4.71 2.11
CA MET A 201 30.85 5.23 2.79
C MET A 201 30.22 6.45 2.11
N THR A 202 30.58 6.70 0.86
CA THR A 202 29.88 7.67 0.02
C THR A 202 28.88 6.91 -0.81
N ARG A 203 27.64 7.39 -0.85
CA ARG A 203 26.59 6.85 -1.68
C ARG A 203 25.98 5.53 -1.23
N GLY A 204 24.74 5.31 -1.63
CA GLY A 204 24.03 4.08 -1.31
C GLY A 204 22.56 4.14 -1.63
N VAL A 205 22.08 3.20 -2.44
CA VAL A 205 20.65 3.05 -2.72
C VAL A 205 20.11 1.76 -2.12
N CYS A 206 18.89 1.81 -1.58
CA CYS A 206 18.22 0.61 -1.07
C CYS A 206 16.79 0.45 -1.55
N ILE A 207 16.33 -0.80 -1.56
CA ILE A 207 14.94 -1.16 -1.81
C ILE A 207 14.43 -2.04 -0.67
N LEU A 208 13.34 -1.59 -0.06
CA LEU A 208 12.57 -2.35 0.92
C LEU A 208 11.34 -2.96 0.22
N ILE A 209 11.36 -4.28 0.05
CA ILE A 209 10.31 -4.98 -0.71
C ILE A 209 9.47 -5.92 0.16
N SER A 210 8.15 -5.78 0.10
CA SER A 210 7.22 -6.65 0.83
C SER A 210 7.51 -8.15 0.63
N LYS A 211 7.41 -8.94 1.70
CA LYS A 211 7.47 -10.42 1.72
C LYS A 211 6.43 -11.10 0.82
N ASP A 212 5.41 -10.37 0.40
CA ASP A 212 4.41 -10.86 -0.55
C ASP A 212 5.01 -11.00 -1.94
N ALA A 213 6.04 -10.21 -2.25
CA ALA A 213 6.87 -10.44 -3.42
C ALA A 213 7.61 -11.78 -3.29
N LYS A 214 7.52 -12.57 -4.35
CA LYS A 214 8.17 -13.88 -4.50
C LYS A 214 9.23 -13.79 -5.58
N GLU A 215 10.12 -14.76 -5.60
CA GLU A 215 11.17 -14.85 -6.63
C GLU A 215 11.93 -13.53 -6.78
N ILE A 216 12.33 -12.94 -5.65
CA ILE A 216 13.06 -11.66 -5.64
C ILE A 216 14.50 -11.94 -6.06
N ILE A 217 14.93 -11.30 -7.13
CA ILE A 217 16.26 -11.43 -7.73
C ILE A 217 16.86 -10.01 -7.81
N LYS A 218 17.99 -9.79 -7.13
CA LYS A 218 18.81 -8.59 -7.34
C LYS A 218 19.68 -8.81 -8.57
N LYS A 219 19.57 -7.94 -9.57
CA LYS A 219 20.34 -8.05 -10.81
C LYS A 219 21.75 -7.52 -10.58
N GLN A 220 22.71 -8.16 -11.22
CA GLN A 220 24.05 -7.62 -11.33
C GLN A 220 24.00 -6.41 -12.27
N VAL A 221 24.63 -5.32 -11.84
CA VAL A 221 24.69 -4.06 -12.58
C VAL A 221 26.15 -3.73 -12.87
N PRO A 222 26.45 -2.97 -13.95
CA PRO A 222 27.80 -2.48 -14.21
C PRO A 222 28.39 -1.75 -13.00
N ALA A 223 29.70 -1.89 -12.78
CA ALA A 223 30.40 -1.24 -11.67
C ALA A 223 30.22 0.29 -11.69
N THR A 224 30.13 0.89 -12.88
CA THR A 224 29.87 2.32 -13.08
C THR A 224 28.52 2.82 -12.56
N LEU A 225 27.57 1.91 -12.29
CA LEU A 225 26.26 2.24 -11.72
C LEU A 225 26.14 1.87 -10.23
N LYS A 226 27.14 1.16 -9.68
CA LYS A 226 27.13 0.70 -8.29
C LYS A 226 27.08 1.89 -7.32
N GLY A 227 26.30 1.75 -6.26
CA GLY A 227 26.09 2.81 -5.25
C GLY A 227 24.96 3.77 -5.64
N ASN A 228 24.88 4.12 -6.92
CA ASN A 228 23.87 5.04 -7.48
C ASN A 228 22.64 4.32 -8.09
N PHE A 229 22.66 2.99 -8.19
CA PHE A 229 21.61 2.23 -8.87
C PHE A 229 21.43 0.83 -8.30
N ILE A 230 20.18 0.40 -8.18
CA ILE A 230 19.82 -0.99 -7.86
C ILE A 230 18.62 -1.43 -8.68
N HIS A 231 18.67 -2.67 -9.18
CA HIS A 231 17.61 -3.29 -9.97
C HIS A 231 17.17 -4.62 -9.34
N LEU A 232 15.89 -4.70 -8.96
CA LEU A 232 15.25 -5.92 -8.48
C LEU A 232 14.19 -6.43 -9.45
N GLU A 233 14.20 -7.73 -9.73
CA GLU A 233 13.09 -8.45 -10.34
C GLU A 233 12.33 -9.23 -9.27
N PHE A 234 11.00 -9.28 -9.35
CA PHE A 234 10.19 -10.08 -8.43
C PHE A 234 8.82 -10.37 -9.02
N LYS A 235 8.06 -11.25 -8.35
CA LYS A 235 6.68 -11.55 -8.70
C LYS A 235 5.71 -11.20 -7.59
N ILE A 236 4.57 -10.63 -7.97
CA ILE A 236 3.39 -10.54 -7.10
C ILE A 236 2.25 -11.26 -7.82
N GLU A 237 1.68 -12.28 -7.16
CA GLU A 237 0.77 -13.25 -7.78
C GLU A 237 1.39 -13.90 -9.03
N SER A 238 0.83 -13.69 -10.22
CA SER A 238 1.32 -14.19 -11.51
C SER A 238 2.10 -13.15 -12.31
N LYS A 239 2.19 -11.91 -11.83
CA LYS A 239 2.80 -10.80 -12.55
C LYS A 239 4.25 -10.60 -12.14
N LYS A 240 5.11 -10.38 -13.14
CA LYS A 240 6.52 -10.02 -12.98
C LYS A 240 6.69 -8.51 -12.91
N TYR A 241 7.48 -8.08 -11.95
CA TYR A 241 7.79 -6.68 -11.70
C TYR A 241 9.30 -6.49 -11.77
N GLN A 242 9.68 -5.32 -12.25
CA GLN A 242 11.01 -4.78 -12.10
C GLN A 242 10.91 -3.47 -11.33
N LEU A 243 11.73 -3.35 -10.28
CA LEU A 243 11.83 -2.15 -9.47
C LEU A 243 13.27 -1.67 -9.50
N LEU A 244 13.44 -0.45 -9.99
CA LEU A 244 14.70 0.23 -10.13
C LEU A 244 14.71 1.42 -9.18
N ASN A 245 15.78 1.56 -8.41
CA ASN A 245 16.03 2.75 -7.60
C ASN A 245 17.30 3.44 -8.12
N ILE A 246 17.21 4.74 -8.37
CA ILE A 246 18.26 5.60 -8.92
C ILE A 246 18.56 6.70 -7.91
N TYR A 247 19.85 6.90 -7.67
CA TYR A 247 20.38 8.14 -7.14
C TYR A 247 21.31 8.77 -8.18
N GLY A 248 20.84 9.82 -8.85
CA GLY A 248 21.60 10.49 -9.91
C GLY A 248 22.75 11.31 -9.33
N PRO A 249 23.91 11.37 -10.00
CA PRO A 249 24.97 12.31 -9.60
C PRO A 249 24.51 13.77 -9.71
N LYS A 250 25.21 14.66 -8.99
CA LYS A 250 24.93 16.10 -8.94
C LYS A 250 24.66 16.70 -10.32
N ASN A 251 23.65 17.57 -10.38
CA ASN A 251 23.17 18.21 -11.59
C ASN A 251 24.27 18.98 -12.37
N ASN A 252 24.16 18.99 -13.70
CA ASN A 252 25.04 19.74 -14.61
C ASN A 252 26.53 19.38 -14.48
N THR A 253 26.84 18.13 -14.15
CA THR A 253 28.21 17.62 -14.07
C THR A 253 28.48 16.57 -15.15
N ARG A 254 29.74 16.39 -15.52
CA ARG A 254 30.18 15.31 -16.44
C ARG A 254 29.81 13.91 -15.89
N PRO A 255 30.05 13.58 -14.61
CA PRO A 255 29.60 12.32 -14.00
C PRO A 255 28.10 12.05 -14.15
N GLN A 256 27.27 13.10 -14.10
CA GLN A 256 25.83 12.94 -14.31
C GLN A 256 25.52 12.45 -15.73
N THR A 257 26.15 13.06 -16.73
CA THR A 257 25.94 12.68 -18.14
C THR A 257 26.42 11.25 -18.38
N GLU A 258 27.63 10.90 -17.92
CA GLU A 258 28.19 9.56 -18.03
C GLU A 258 27.31 8.50 -17.35
N PHE A 259 26.78 8.80 -16.16
CA PHE A 259 25.86 7.92 -15.45
C PHE A 259 24.59 7.62 -16.27
N PHE A 260 23.93 8.65 -16.81
CA PHE A 260 22.73 8.45 -17.61
C PHE A 260 23.01 7.78 -18.97
N GLU A 261 24.19 7.97 -19.58
CA GLU A 261 24.58 7.23 -20.79
C GLU A 261 24.76 5.74 -20.51
N GLN A 262 25.36 5.38 -19.37
CA GLN A 262 25.48 3.98 -18.95
C GLN A 262 24.12 3.38 -18.60
N LEU A 263 23.24 4.16 -17.97
CA LEU A 263 21.88 3.73 -17.67
C LEU A 263 21.04 3.54 -18.95
N ASP A 264 21.25 4.36 -19.98
CA ASP A 264 20.58 4.24 -21.29
C ASP A 264 21.00 2.97 -22.05
N LYS A 265 22.28 2.60 -21.99
CA LYS A 265 22.76 1.31 -22.49
C LYS A 265 22.17 0.15 -21.69
N TYR A 266 22.17 0.27 -20.36
CA TYR A 266 21.59 -0.78 -19.49
C TYR A 266 20.08 -0.94 -19.71
N ALA A 267 19.36 0.14 -20.03
CA ALA A 267 17.92 0.10 -20.29
C ALA A 267 17.52 -0.82 -21.45
N GLU A 268 18.40 -1.08 -22.41
CA GLU A 268 18.18 -2.04 -23.50
C GLU A 268 18.16 -3.49 -23.00
N LEU A 269 18.86 -3.77 -21.89
CA LEU A 269 18.93 -5.09 -21.26
C LEU A 269 17.74 -5.36 -20.32
N ILE A 270 16.95 -4.33 -20.03
CA ILE A 270 15.79 -4.44 -19.15
C ILE A 270 14.67 -5.17 -19.90
N ASN A 271 14.58 -6.46 -19.61
CA ASN A 271 13.80 -7.46 -20.33
C ASN A 271 12.35 -7.04 -20.64
N VAL A 272 11.98 -7.06 -21.93
CA VAL A 272 10.62 -6.76 -22.45
C VAL A 272 9.55 -7.76 -21.95
N LYS A 273 9.96 -8.89 -21.36
CA LYS A 273 9.05 -9.94 -20.81
C LYS A 273 8.50 -9.63 -19.40
N THR A 274 8.69 -8.42 -18.89
CA THR A 274 8.20 -7.98 -17.57
C THR A 274 6.81 -7.36 -17.67
N ASP A 275 5.91 -7.68 -16.73
CA ASP A 275 4.53 -7.17 -16.75
C ASP A 275 4.38 -5.75 -16.24
N VAL A 276 5.33 -5.26 -15.43
CA VAL A 276 5.34 -3.91 -14.83
C VAL A 276 6.77 -3.48 -14.51
N VAL A 277 7.16 -2.30 -14.97
CA VAL A 277 8.41 -1.61 -14.59
C VAL A 277 8.06 -0.41 -13.72
N ILE A 278 8.78 -0.27 -12.60
CA ILE A 278 8.73 0.86 -11.68
C ILE A 278 10.15 1.38 -11.54
N VAL A 279 10.34 2.67 -11.79
CA VAL A 279 11.64 3.34 -11.61
C VAL A 279 11.43 4.50 -10.66
N GLY A 280 12.14 4.54 -9.53
CA GLY A 280 12.02 5.59 -8.54
C GLY A 280 13.37 6.10 -8.06
N GLY A 281 13.35 7.18 -7.29
CA GLY A 281 14.50 7.70 -6.56
C GLY A 281 14.73 9.19 -6.80
N ASP A 282 15.90 9.67 -6.38
CA ASP A 282 16.38 11.02 -6.64
C ASP A 282 17.21 11.01 -7.94
N PHE A 283 16.74 11.71 -8.96
CA PHE A 283 17.42 11.73 -10.25
C PHE A 283 18.50 12.82 -10.34
N ASN A 284 18.54 13.75 -9.38
CA ASN A 284 19.34 14.98 -9.44
C ASN A 284 19.25 15.73 -10.80
N LEU A 285 18.14 15.53 -11.54
CA LEU A 285 17.97 16.00 -12.92
C LEU A 285 16.68 16.80 -13.03
N ILE A 286 16.72 17.98 -13.62
CA ILE A 286 15.54 18.83 -13.86
C ILE A 286 15.07 18.61 -15.30
N THR A 287 13.86 18.10 -15.46
CA THR A 287 13.31 17.74 -16.79
C THR A 287 12.47 18.81 -17.45
N SER A 288 12.05 19.82 -16.70
CA SER A 288 11.27 20.96 -17.21
C SER A 288 11.43 22.18 -16.32
N GLU A 289 11.24 23.38 -16.86
CA GLU A 289 11.27 24.63 -16.08
C GLU A 289 10.25 24.63 -14.92
N ARG A 290 9.12 23.93 -15.10
CA ARG A 290 8.07 23.76 -14.07
C ARG A 290 8.50 22.90 -12.89
N ASP A 291 9.62 22.19 -13.03
CA ASP A 291 10.25 21.41 -11.96
C ASP A 291 11.27 22.25 -11.18
N SER A 292 11.32 23.58 -11.41
CA SER A 292 12.18 24.53 -10.70
C SER A 292 11.36 25.75 -10.23
N LYS A 293 11.60 26.20 -8.99
CA LYS A 293 11.01 27.42 -8.43
C LYS A 293 11.40 28.65 -9.25
N THR A 294 12.67 28.77 -9.59
CA THR A 294 13.21 29.92 -10.33
C THR A 294 12.97 29.83 -11.83
N GLY A 295 12.77 28.63 -12.37
CA GLY A 295 12.62 28.40 -13.82
C GLY A 295 13.89 28.66 -14.64
N LYS A 296 14.98 29.13 -14.02
CA LYS A 296 16.22 29.59 -14.67
C LYS A 296 17.31 28.51 -14.81
N ASN A 297 17.02 27.27 -14.43
CA ASN A 297 18.03 26.22 -14.47
C ASN A 297 18.36 25.86 -15.92
N LYS A 298 19.62 26.03 -16.32
CA LYS A 298 20.12 25.54 -17.61
C LYS A 298 19.96 24.03 -17.65
N ILE A 299 18.99 23.55 -18.42
CA ILE A 299 18.78 22.13 -18.66
C ILE A 299 19.65 21.74 -19.86
N GLY A 300 20.62 20.84 -19.66
CA GLY A 300 21.44 20.34 -20.75
C GLY A 300 20.59 19.54 -21.74
N ARG A 301 20.53 19.94 -23.02
CA ARG A 301 19.73 19.22 -24.03
C ARG A 301 20.16 17.76 -24.17
N ARG A 302 21.47 17.50 -24.24
CA ARG A 302 22.05 16.14 -24.34
C ARG A 302 21.55 15.20 -23.25
N ILE A 303 21.62 15.62 -21.98
CA ILE A 303 21.20 14.77 -20.86
C ILE A 303 19.69 14.51 -20.86
N ILE A 304 18.88 15.49 -21.32
CA ILE A 304 17.44 15.29 -21.51
C ILE A 304 17.14 14.31 -22.63
N ASP A 305 17.89 14.37 -23.73
CA ASP A 305 17.71 13.43 -24.84
C ASP A 305 18.04 11.99 -24.41
N ILE A 306 19.15 11.80 -23.68
CA ILE A 306 19.51 10.51 -23.07
C ILE A 306 18.42 10.04 -22.11
N PHE A 307 17.93 10.93 -21.24
CA PHE A 307 16.91 10.58 -20.27
C PHE A 307 15.55 10.24 -20.92
N ASN A 308 15.19 10.96 -21.98
CA ASN A 308 14.00 10.66 -22.79
C ASN A 308 14.15 9.33 -23.54
N SER A 309 15.36 8.99 -24.01
CA SER A 309 15.67 7.67 -24.58
C SER A 309 15.41 6.57 -23.56
N ILE A 310 15.90 6.69 -22.32
CA ILE A 310 15.62 5.75 -21.23
C ILE A 310 14.11 5.59 -20.99
N ILE A 311 13.38 6.71 -20.88
CA ILE A 311 11.92 6.69 -20.68
C ILE A 311 11.22 5.94 -21.83
N SER A 312 11.66 6.16 -23.07
CA SER A 312 11.12 5.53 -24.27
C SER A 312 11.40 4.02 -24.29
N LYS A 313 12.67 3.62 -24.10
CA LYS A 313 13.12 2.22 -24.05
C LYS A 313 12.35 1.41 -23.00
N LEU A 314 12.12 2.00 -21.82
CA LEU A 314 11.39 1.35 -20.73
C LEU A 314 9.86 1.48 -20.83
N ASN A 315 9.35 2.27 -21.78
CA ASN A 315 7.92 2.57 -21.97
C ASN A 315 7.21 2.98 -20.66
N ILE A 316 7.85 3.89 -19.92
CA ILE A 316 7.40 4.40 -18.62
C ILE A 316 6.90 5.85 -18.73
N LYS A 317 6.18 6.32 -17.71
CA LYS A 317 5.71 7.70 -17.59
C LYS A 317 5.89 8.22 -16.17
N ASP A 318 6.25 9.50 -16.04
CA ASP A 318 6.25 10.24 -14.78
C ASP A 318 4.85 10.18 -14.16
N THR A 319 4.72 9.56 -12.99
CA THR A 319 3.41 9.34 -12.37
C THR A 319 2.79 10.62 -11.82
N TYR A 320 3.61 11.59 -11.38
CA TYR A 320 3.12 12.86 -10.87
C TYR A 320 2.56 13.69 -12.01
N ARG A 321 3.33 13.88 -13.08
CA ARG A 321 2.90 14.66 -14.26
C ARG A 321 1.74 14.01 -15.00
N TYR A 322 1.63 12.68 -14.96
CA TYR A 322 0.45 11.97 -15.47
C TYR A 322 -0.85 12.37 -14.73
N ARG A 323 -0.78 12.60 -13.41
CA ARG A 323 -1.93 12.99 -12.58
C ARG A 323 -2.13 14.51 -12.50
N ASN A 324 -1.04 15.27 -12.50
CA ASN A 324 -0.99 16.70 -12.20
C ASN A 324 -0.17 17.42 -13.30
N LYS A 325 -0.80 17.65 -14.46
CA LYS A 325 -0.11 18.16 -15.65
C LYS A 325 0.55 19.53 -15.45
N ASN A 326 -0.12 20.44 -14.74
CA ASN A 326 0.26 21.84 -14.67
C ASN A 326 0.66 22.30 -13.25
N THR A 327 0.44 21.47 -12.23
CA THR A 327 0.70 21.84 -10.83
C THR A 327 2.19 21.83 -10.54
N ARG A 328 2.75 22.96 -10.10
CA ARG A 328 4.11 23.01 -9.57
C ARG A 328 4.15 22.32 -8.20
N VAL A 329 5.18 21.53 -7.99
CA VAL A 329 5.52 20.91 -6.71
C VAL A 329 7.01 20.69 -6.73
N TYR A 330 7.64 20.76 -5.57
CA TYR A 330 9.07 20.55 -5.40
C TYR A 330 9.27 19.44 -4.38
N SER A 331 10.32 18.67 -4.58
CA SER A 331 10.71 17.58 -3.71
C SER A 331 11.94 17.93 -2.88
N TRP A 332 12.79 18.84 -3.37
CA TRP A 332 13.95 19.35 -2.66
C TRP A 332 13.89 20.87 -2.52
N THR A 333 14.37 21.38 -1.38
CA THR A 333 14.54 22.80 -1.08
C THR A 333 15.90 23.02 -0.44
N ASN A 334 16.61 24.08 -0.82
CA ASN A 334 17.83 24.46 -0.10
C ASN A 334 17.53 25.01 1.30
N SER A 335 18.56 25.10 2.13
CA SER A 335 18.46 25.47 3.55
C SER A 335 17.82 26.84 3.81
N ASP A 336 17.96 27.79 2.88
CA ASP A 336 17.39 29.14 2.95
C ASP A 336 16.07 29.29 2.16
N ASN A 337 15.52 28.20 1.60
CA ASN A 337 14.32 28.18 0.76
C ASN A 337 14.35 29.08 -0.51
N SER A 338 15.51 29.62 -0.89
CA SER A 338 15.66 30.47 -2.08
C SER A 338 15.53 29.67 -3.39
N SER A 339 15.77 28.37 -3.35
CA SER A 339 15.69 27.44 -4.49
C SER A 339 14.92 26.17 -4.13
N ALA A 340 14.05 25.73 -5.04
CA ALA A 340 13.33 24.47 -4.89
C ALA A 340 13.21 23.77 -6.23
N THR A 341 13.38 22.44 -6.24
CA THR A 341 13.31 21.64 -7.46
C THR A 341 12.57 20.32 -7.24
N ARG A 342 12.02 19.75 -8.32
CA ARG A 342 11.41 18.41 -8.31
C ARG A 342 12.33 17.42 -8.99
N ILE A 343 13.21 16.83 -8.21
CA ILE A 343 14.24 15.87 -8.66
C ILE A 343 13.91 14.42 -8.25
N ASP A 344 13.09 14.25 -7.21
CA ASP A 344 12.55 12.96 -6.79
C ASP A 344 11.34 12.56 -7.62
N ARG A 345 11.43 11.41 -8.28
CA ARG A 345 10.38 10.95 -9.21
C ARG A 345 10.13 9.47 -9.09
N ILE A 346 8.92 9.08 -9.48
CA ILE A 346 8.54 7.69 -9.72
C ILE A 346 7.94 7.65 -11.13
N TYR A 347 8.50 6.76 -11.93
CA TYR A 347 8.04 6.39 -13.24
C TYR A 347 7.40 5.02 -13.20
N LEU A 348 6.36 4.85 -14.00
CA LEU A 348 5.57 3.63 -14.05
C LEU A 348 5.30 3.25 -15.50
N SER A 349 5.30 1.96 -15.82
CA SER A 349 4.92 1.50 -17.15
C SER A 349 3.60 2.12 -17.62
N LYS A 350 3.65 2.69 -18.83
CA LYS A 350 2.58 3.52 -19.42
C LYS A 350 1.20 2.87 -19.37
N TYR A 351 1.12 1.57 -19.59
CA TYR A 351 -0.13 0.80 -19.66
C TYR A 351 -0.83 0.56 -18.31
N ILE A 352 -0.17 0.82 -17.17
CA ILE A 352 -0.79 0.74 -15.84
C ILE A 352 -0.98 2.11 -15.16
N CYS A 353 -0.60 3.22 -15.80
CA CYS A 353 -0.80 4.56 -15.23
C CYS A 353 -2.28 4.85 -14.92
N ASN A 354 -3.23 4.27 -15.67
CA ASN A 354 -4.67 4.37 -15.37
C ASN A 354 -5.09 3.71 -14.04
N LYS A 355 -4.22 2.89 -13.41
CA LYS A 355 -4.44 2.25 -12.11
C LYS A 355 -3.91 3.06 -10.94
N ILE A 356 -3.25 4.19 -11.19
CA ILE A 356 -2.80 5.12 -10.16
C ILE A 356 -4.00 5.64 -9.37
N LYS A 357 -3.92 5.54 -8.04
CA LYS A 357 -4.95 5.97 -7.09
C LYS A 357 -4.52 7.18 -6.28
N GLU A 358 -3.23 7.45 -6.17
CA GLU A 358 -2.67 8.54 -5.38
C GLU A 358 -1.23 8.81 -5.81
N THR A 359 -0.86 10.08 -5.82
CA THR A 359 0.50 10.61 -5.96
C THR A 359 0.61 11.75 -4.95
N LEU A 360 1.53 11.66 -4.01
CA LEU A 360 1.64 12.62 -2.91
C LEU A 360 3.11 12.82 -2.55
N PHE A 361 3.53 14.07 -2.36
CA PHE A 361 4.80 14.40 -1.70
C PHE A 361 4.53 14.58 -0.20
N ILE A 362 5.37 14.00 0.63
CA ILE A 362 5.25 14.01 2.08
C ILE A 362 6.47 14.76 2.62
N PRO A 363 6.30 15.95 3.23
CA PRO A 363 7.43 16.67 3.81
C PRO A 363 7.93 15.95 5.07
N PHE A 364 9.24 15.99 5.28
CA PHE A 364 9.91 15.53 6.49
C PHE A 364 10.57 16.71 7.18
N ALA A 365 10.60 16.71 8.52
CA ALA A 365 11.16 17.83 9.26
C ALA A 365 12.70 17.85 9.24
N ARG A 366 13.33 16.67 9.13
CA ARG A 366 14.79 16.49 9.29
C ARG A 366 15.56 16.31 7.99
N ILE A 367 14.89 16.13 6.85
CA ILE A 367 15.51 15.99 5.54
C ILE A 367 15.06 17.14 4.64
N ASP A 368 15.98 17.63 3.82
CA ASP A 368 15.77 18.66 2.80
C ASP A 368 14.97 18.16 1.57
N HIS A 369 14.61 16.86 1.57
CA HIS A 369 13.77 16.19 0.60
C HIS A 369 12.40 15.80 1.16
N LYS A 370 11.38 15.80 0.28
CA LYS A 370 10.04 15.27 0.51
C LYS A 370 9.94 13.86 -0.05
N GLY A 371 9.43 12.91 0.74
CA GLY A 371 9.20 11.55 0.25
C GLY A 371 8.11 11.50 -0.82
N TYR A 372 8.38 10.83 -1.94
CA TYR A 372 7.39 10.69 -3.01
C TYR A 372 6.60 9.37 -2.89
N LYS A 373 5.29 9.48 -2.63
CA LYS A 373 4.37 8.37 -2.50
C LYS A 373 3.53 8.14 -3.74
N LEU A 374 3.68 6.95 -4.32
CA LEU A 374 2.78 6.40 -5.33
C LEU A 374 1.88 5.30 -4.73
N ARG A 375 0.57 5.33 -5.06
CA ARG A 375 -0.35 4.21 -4.79
C ARG A 375 -0.99 3.74 -6.08
N ILE A 376 -0.78 2.47 -6.42
CA ILE A 376 -1.29 1.82 -7.64
C ILE A 376 -2.16 0.62 -7.29
N LEU A 377 -3.28 0.47 -7.99
CA LEU A 377 -4.15 -0.68 -7.80
C LEU A 377 -3.67 -1.85 -8.66
N ILE A 378 -2.91 -2.76 -8.05
CA ILE A 378 -2.41 -3.97 -8.70
C ILE A 378 -3.13 -5.18 -8.09
N GLY A 379 -4.29 -5.53 -8.67
CA GLY A 379 -5.06 -6.70 -8.24
C GLY A 379 -5.62 -6.58 -6.81
N TYR A 380 -6.07 -7.71 -6.27
CA TYR A 380 -6.59 -7.83 -4.90
C TYR A 380 -5.72 -8.82 -4.13
N ILE A 381 -4.73 -8.31 -3.41
CA ILE A 381 -3.93 -9.14 -2.52
C ILE A 381 -4.82 -9.50 -1.31
N LYS A 382 -5.01 -10.79 -1.08
CA LYS A 382 -5.76 -11.31 0.08
C LYS A 382 -4.82 -11.33 1.28
N TRP A 383 -5.10 -10.50 2.27
CA TRP A 383 -4.37 -10.52 3.54
C TRP A 383 -5.01 -11.50 4.51
N GLU A 384 -4.18 -12.26 5.21
CA GLU A 384 -4.61 -13.16 6.29
C GLU A 384 -4.47 -12.50 7.67
N THR A 385 -5.14 -13.09 8.65
CA THR A 385 -5.44 -12.45 9.93
C THR A 385 -4.29 -12.48 10.94
N GLY A 386 -4.26 -11.50 11.86
CA GLY A 386 -3.31 -11.44 12.97
C GLY A 386 -4.01 -11.28 14.33
N PHE A 387 -3.28 -11.51 15.42
CA PHE A 387 -3.81 -11.42 16.80
C PHE A 387 -3.75 -9.98 17.33
N TRP A 388 -4.71 -9.58 18.15
CA TRP A 388 -4.69 -8.27 18.81
C TRP A 388 -3.66 -8.26 19.96
N LYS A 389 -2.86 -7.20 20.04
CA LYS A 389 -1.97 -6.91 21.18
C LYS A 389 -2.35 -5.59 21.81
N LEU A 390 -2.26 -5.54 23.14
CA LEU A 390 -2.32 -4.30 23.88
C LEU A 390 -1.11 -3.43 23.49
N ASN A 391 -1.35 -2.14 23.25
CA ASN A 391 -0.29 -1.15 23.22
C ASN A 391 -0.01 -0.75 24.67
N GLU A 392 1.14 -1.16 25.21
CA GLU A 392 1.50 -0.94 26.61
C GLU A 392 1.66 0.54 26.96
N SER A 393 1.96 1.41 26.00
CA SER A 393 2.01 2.86 26.27
C SER A 393 0.65 3.44 26.70
N LEU A 394 -0.45 2.74 26.43
CA LEU A 394 -1.76 3.11 26.97
C LEU A 394 -1.82 2.98 28.49
N LEU A 395 -1.05 2.06 29.09
CA LEU A 395 -1.01 1.86 30.54
C LEU A 395 -0.40 3.07 31.27
N GLN A 396 0.39 3.89 30.59
CA GLN A 396 0.91 5.15 31.12
C GLN A 396 -0.16 6.27 31.11
N GLN A 397 -1.29 6.08 30.42
CA GLN A 397 -2.34 7.09 30.32
C GLN A 397 -3.36 6.91 31.45
N LYS A 398 -3.41 7.88 32.36
CA LYS A 398 -4.36 7.89 33.49
C LYS A 398 -5.82 7.69 33.05
N LYS A 399 -6.24 8.40 31.99
CA LYS A 399 -7.59 8.26 31.40
C LYS A 399 -7.91 6.85 30.92
N TYR A 400 -6.94 6.14 30.35
CA TYR A 400 -7.13 4.76 29.89
C TYR A 400 -7.21 3.79 31.07
N THR A 401 -6.30 3.92 32.05
CA THR A 401 -6.30 3.03 33.21
C THR A 401 -7.56 3.19 34.06
N GLU A 402 -8.06 4.41 34.23
CA GLU A 402 -9.36 4.69 34.86
C GLU A 402 -10.53 4.05 34.09
N LEU A 403 -10.55 4.16 32.76
CA LEU A 403 -11.58 3.54 31.93
C LEU A 403 -11.65 2.02 32.12
N ILE A 404 -10.50 1.35 32.14
CA ILE A 404 -10.42 -0.11 32.35
C ILE A 404 -10.80 -0.47 33.79
N ARG A 405 -10.34 0.29 34.81
CA ARG A 405 -10.72 0.05 36.21
C ARG A 405 -12.22 0.18 36.42
N ASN A 406 -12.84 1.21 35.86
CA ASN A 406 -14.28 1.44 35.98
C ASN A 406 -15.07 0.34 35.28
N PHE A 407 -14.65 -0.05 34.08
CA PHE A 407 -15.22 -1.21 33.39
C PHE A 407 -15.12 -2.48 34.25
N TRP A 408 -13.94 -2.79 34.80
CA TRP A 408 -13.74 -4.03 35.56
C TRP A 408 -14.56 -4.07 36.85
N LYS A 409 -14.65 -2.94 37.57
CA LYS A 409 -15.53 -2.79 38.74
C LYS A 409 -17.00 -3.06 38.40
N SER A 410 -17.49 -2.53 37.28
CA SER A 410 -18.85 -2.77 36.81
C SER A 410 -19.06 -4.22 36.35
N TRP A 411 -18.13 -4.76 35.56
CA TRP A 411 -18.18 -6.13 35.05
C TRP A 411 -18.15 -7.19 36.16
N GLY A 412 -17.45 -6.91 37.26
CA GLY A 412 -17.43 -7.76 38.46
C GLY A 412 -18.83 -8.05 39.04
N LYS A 413 -19.77 -7.10 38.92
CA LYS A 413 -21.15 -7.27 39.41
C LYS A 413 -21.96 -8.28 38.59
N GLU A 414 -21.53 -8.59 37.38
CA GLU A 414 -22.19 -9.54 36.47
C GLU A 414 -21.73 -10.99 36.69
N LYS A 415 -20.78 -11.23 37.61
CA LYS A 415 -20.12 -12.53 37.80
C LYS A 415 -21.08 -13.65 38.20
N LEU A 416 -22.09 -13.36 39.02
CA LEU A 416 -23.07 -14.35 39.47
C LEU A 416 -24.16 -14.66 38.42
N LYS A 417 -24.27 -13.85 37.36
CA LYS A 417 -25.35 -13.98 36.36
C LYS A 417 -25.03 -14.94 35.22
N MET A 418 -23.84 -15.53 35.20
CA MET A 418 -23.42 -16.45 34.16
C MET A 418 -22.32 -17.40 34.64
N ASN A 419 -22.03 -18.42 33.83
CA ASN A 419 -20.90 -19.31 34.06
C ASN A 419 -19.59 -18.51 34.18
N ILE A 420 -18.74 -18.86 35.14
CA ILE A 420 -17.53 -18.11 35.46
C ILE A 420 -16.51 -18.08 34.31
N LEU A 421 -16.43 -19.13 33.50
CA LEU A 421 -15.57 -19.19 32.32
C LEU A 421 -16.08 -18.25 31.24
N ASP A 422 -17.39 -18.23 31.00
CA ASP A 422 -18.03 -17.30 30.06
C ASP A 422 -17.88 -15.85 30.52
N TRP A 423 -18.03 -15.58 31.81
CA TRP A 423 -17.81 -14.26 32.41
C TRP A 423 -16.38 -13.78 32.17
N TRP A 424 -15.39 -14.66 32.37
CA TRP A 424 -13.99 -14.34 32.14
C TRP A 424 -13.69 -14.05 30.67
N GLU A 425 -14.14 -14.90 29.75
CA GLU A 425 -13.91 -14.71 28.31
C GLU A 425 -14.60 -13.45 27.76
N LYS A 426 -15.85 -13.19 28.17
CA LYS A 426 -16.57 -11.97 27.81
C LYS A 426 -15.89 -10.72 28.38
N GLY A 427 -15.39 -10.79 29.62
CA GLY A 427 -14.62 -9.70 30.23
C GLY A 427 -13.36 -9.34 29.46
N LYS A 428 -12.53 -10.35 29.12
CA LYS A 428 -11.33 -10.16 28.29
C LYS A 428 -11.65 -9.56 26.92
N LYS A 429 -12.73 -10.04 26.28
CA LYS A 429 -13.19 -9.52 24.99
C LYS A 429 -13.62 -8.06 25.09
N SER A 430 -14.36 -7.69 26.12
CA SER A 430 -14.79 -6.32 26.37
C SER A 430 -13.62 -5.39 26.64
N ILE A 431 -12.63 -5.80 27.46
CA ILE A 431 -11.38 -5.04 27.64
C ILE A 431 -10.72 -4.81 26.29
N LYS A 432 -10.54 -5.86 25.50
CA LYS A 432 -9.95 -5.76 24.15
C LYS A 432 -10.71 -4.77 23.27
N ASP A 433 -12.04 -4.80 23.25
CA ASP A 433 -12.85 -3.91 22.42
C ASP A 433 -12.77 -2.45 22.90
N ILE A 434 -12.81 -2.22 24.21
CA ILE A 434 -12.60 -0.91 24.84
C ILE A 434 -11.23 -0.36 24.45
N THR A 435 -10.18 -1.15 24.64
CA THR A 435 -8.81 -0.75 24.30
C THR A 435 -8.64 -0.48 22.81
N ILE A 436 -9.20 -1.31 21.93
CA ILE A 436 -9.15 -1.08 20.47
C ILE A 436 -9.82 0.24 20.12
N ASN A 437 -10.96 0.55 20.73
CA ASN A 437 -11.68 1.79 20.44
C ASN A 437 -10.91 3.00 20.98
N TYR A 438 -10.41 2.93 22.21
CA TYR A 438 -9.55 3.96 22.80
C TYR A 438 -8.32 4.23 21.91
N SER A 439 -7.61 3.17 21.50
CA SER A 439 -6.44 3.27 20.62
C SER A 439 -6.76 3.95 19.29
N LYS A 440 -7.90 3.64 18.67
CA LYS A 440 -8.31 4.30 17.42
C LYS A 440 -8.56 5.78 17.63
N VAL A 441 -9.20 6.16 18.72
CA VAL A 441 -9.48 7.57 19.04
C VAL A 441 -8.16 8.31 19.23
N MET A 442 -7.21 7.74 19.98
CA MET A 442 -5.89 8.35 20.19
C MET A 442 -5.11 8.47 18.88
N ALA A 443 -5.02 7.40 18.09
CA ALA A 443 -4.36 7.43 16.78
C ALA A 443 -5.01 8.45 15.83
N THR A 444 -6.33 8.63 15.92
CA THR A 444 -7.06 9.64 15.14
C THR A 444 -6.68 11.05 15.58
N LYS A 445 -6.65 11.32 16.90
CA LYS A 445 -6.24 12.61 17.46
C LYS A 445 -4.80 12.97 17.09
N GLU A 446 -3.87 12.04 17.27
CA GLU A 446 -2.47 12.22 16.90
C GLU A 446 -2.30 12.52 15.40
N LYS A 447 -3.05 11.80 14.55
CA LYS A 447 -3.08 12.07 13.11
C LYS A 447 -3.62 13.45 12.79
N TYR A 448 -4.72 13.88 13.41
CA TYR A 448 -5.25 15.23 13.20
C TYR A 448 -4.26 16.30 13.63
N LYS A 449 -3.57 16.10 14.77
CA LYS A 449 -2.50 17.00 15.22
C LYS A 449 -1.37 17.07 14.19
N TYR A 450 -0.84 15.93 13.76
CA TYR A 450 0.24 15.87 12.77
C TYR A 450 -0.14 16.54 11.46
N ASN A 451 -1.29 16.19 10.89
CA ASN A 451 -1.77 16.79 9.64
C ASN A 451 -1.99 18.31 9.77
N GLY A 452 -2.49 18.78 10.93
CA GLY A 452 -2.65 20.20 11.20
C GLY A 452 -1.31 20.92 11.26
N LEU A 453 -0.29 20.32 11.88
CA LEU A 453 1.07 20.88 11.91
C LEU A 453 1.70 20.92 10.52
N ILE A 454 1.54 19.87 9.71
CA ILE A 454 2.05 19.84 8.33
C ILE A 454 1.37 20.92 7.49
N GLN A 455 0.05 21.09 7.63
CA GLN A 455 -0.68 22.15 6.93
C GLN A 455 -0.19 23.53 7.36
N GLN A 456 0.02 23.77 8.66
CA GLN A 456 0.57 25.03 9.16
C GLN A 456 2.00 25.27 8.65
N LEU A 457 2.83 24.22 8.56
CA LEU A 457 4.17 24.31 8.00
C LEU A 457 4.11 24.72 6.52
N GLU A 458 3.27 24.06 5.73
CA GLU A 458 3.07 24.40 4.33
C GLU A 458 2.52 25.82 4.16
N GLU A 459 1.59 26.27 5.00
CA GLU A 459 1.04 27.63 4.95
C GLU A 459 2.10 28.69 5.28
N GLU A 460 2.93 28.47 6.32
CA GLU A 460 4.01 29.39 6.71
C GLU A 460 5.15 29.41 5.68
N GLU A 461 5.52 28.26 5.09
CA GLU A 461 6.55 28.17 4.04
C GLU A 461 6.11 28.80 2.70
N ASN A 462 4.81 28.95 2.47
CA ASN A 462 4.25 29.55 1.25
C ASN A 462 3.96 31.06 1.38
N LYS A 463 4.27 31.69 2.53
CA LYS A 463 4.17 33.14 2.69
C LYS A 463 5.24 33.87 1.87
N ASN A 464 5.01 35.16 1.60
CA ASN A 464 6.00 36.03 0.98
C ASN A 464 7.24 36.16 1.88
N GLU A 465 8.43 36.37 1.32
CA GLU A 465 9.70 36.44 2.07
C GLU A 465 9.66 37.40 3.27
N ASN A 466 8.93 38.51 3.17
CA ASN A 466 8.78 39.50 4.25
C ASN A 466 7.85 39.03 5.40
N ASP A 467 7.00 38.03 5.15
CA ASP A 467 5.98 37.52 6.09
C ASP A 467 6.36 36.13 6.68
N ILE A 468 7.47 35.54 6.22
CA ILE A 468 7.97 34.25 6.71
C ILE A 468 8.55 34.43 8.11
N SER A 469 8.00 33.71 9.08
CA SER A 469 8.59 33.60 10.42
C SER A 469 9.40 32.32 10.54
N ASN A 470 10.73 32.42 10.38
CA ASN A 470 11.65 31.30 10.57
C ASN A 470 11.55 30.70 11.99
N GLU A 471 11.29 31.54 13.00
CA GLU A 471 11.06 31.08 14.36
C GLU A 471 9.81 30.18 14.46
N ARG A 472 8.71 30.58 13.80
CA ARG A 472 7.47 29.80 13.77
C ARG A 472 7.63 28.50 12.98
N ILE A 473 8.33 28.54 11.84
CA ILE A 473 8.67 27.34 11.06
C ILE A 473 9.47 26.35 11.92
N ASN A 474 10.52 26.82 12.60
CA ASN A 474 11.35 25.98 13.46
C ASN A 474 10.55 25.39 14.62
N LYS A 475 9.63 26.16 15.21
CA LYS A 475 8.73 25.67 16.26
C LYS A 475 7.80 24.56 15.74
N ILE A 476 7.18 24.75 14.57
CA ILE A 476 6.31 23.74 13.95
C ILE A 476 7.10 22.47 13.59
N LYS A 477 8.30 22.62 13.00
CA LYS A 477 9.21 21.50 12.70
C LYS A 477 9.57 20.72 13.96
N LYS A 478 9.92 21.40 15.06
CA LYS A 478 10.21 20.75 16.35
C LYS A 478 9.02 19.97 16.92
N GLU A 479 7.79 20.48 16.76
CA GLU A 479 6.60 19.74 17.17
C GLU A 479 6.33 18.51 16.30
N ILE A 480 6.57 18.61 14.99
CA ILE A 480 6.50 17.49 14.05
C ILE A 480 7.54 16.43 14.43
N GLU A 481 8.78 16.84 14.69
CA GLU A 481 9.87 15.95 15.10
C GLU A 481 9.55 15.16 16.36
N ILE A 482 8.95 15.78 17.38
CA ILE A 482 8.55 15.08 18.61
C ILE A 482 7.50 13.99 18.31
N LEU A 483 6.57 14.26 17.39
CA LEU A 483 5.57 13.27 16.98
C LEU A 483 6.21 12.15 16.17
N GLU A 484 7.16 12.47 15.30
CA GLU A 484 7.97 11.51 14.55
C GLU A 484 8.77 10.64 15.52
N ASP A 485 9.55 11.18 16.44
CA ASP A 485 10.34 10.40 17.41
C ASP A 485 9.49 9.40 18.22
N ASN A 486 8.25 9.75 18.56
CA ASN A 486 7.32 8.82 19.20
C ASN A 486 6.86 7.69 18.25
N ARG A 487 6.65 7.99 16.97
CA ARG A 487 6.40 6.99 15.93
C ARG A 487 7.65 6.12 15.69
N LYS A 488 8.85 6.69 15.69
CA LYS A 488 10.16 6.00 15.61
C LYS A 488 10.31 4.95 16.70
N LYS A 489 10.04 5.29 17.96
CA LYS A 489 10.04 4.31 19.08
C LYS A 489 9.10 3.13 18.79
N GLY A 490 7.90 3.43 18.28
CA GLY A 490 6.96 2.39 17.87
C GLY A 490 7.51 1.51 16.74
N VAL A 491 8.24 2.08 15.78
CA VAL A 491 8.90 1.37 14.68
C VAL A 491 10.01 0.45 15.21
N ILE A 492 10.89 0.94 16.09
CA ILE A 492 11.98 0.17 16.70
C ILE A 492 11.44 -1.02 17.51
N ILE A 493 10.39 -0.81 18.31
CA ILE A 493 9.74 -1.91 19.03
C ILE A 493 9.12 -2.94 18.07
N ARG A 494 8.63 -2.50 16.90
CA ARG A 494 8.09 -3.39 15.87
C ARG A 494 9.20 -4.10 15.10
N SER A 495 10.37 -3.48 14.96
CA SER A 495 11.53 -4.04 14.29
C SER A 495 12.14 -5.19 15.09
N ARG A 496 12.15 -5.12 16.41
CA ARG A 496 12.90 -6.06 17.28
C ARG A 496 14.42 -5.92 17.14
N GLU A 497 14.91 -4.77 16.65
CA GLU A 497 16.32 -4.39 16.74
C GLU A 497 16.57 -3.76 18.12
N GLU A 498 17.66 -4.15 18.79
CA GLU A 498 17.99 -3.72 20.16
C GLU A 498 18.99 -2.56 20.23
N TYR A 499 19.60 -2.12 19.13
CA TYR A 499 20.61 -1.06 19.14
C TYR A 499 20.27 0.12 18.22
N TYR A 500 20.40 1.33 18.77
CA TYR A 500 20.26 2.63 18.11
C TYR A 500 21.49 3.48 18.48
N ASN A 501 22.39 3.73 17.52
CA ASN A 501 23.58 4.55 17.70
C ASN A 501 23.39 5.97 17.12
N GLY A 502 22.31 6.65 17.49
CA GLY A 502 22.25 8.12 17.41
C GLY A 502 22.13 8.77 16.03
N ASP A 503 22.42 8.10 14.92
CA ASP A 503 22.39 8.73 13.59
C ASP A 503 20.95 8.81 13.04
N LEU A 504 20.45 10.05 13.02
CA LEU A 504 19.04 10.44 12.91
C LEU A 504 18.43 10.31 11.50
N GLU A 505 19.24 10.16 10.45
CA GLU A 505 18.80 10.15 9.04
C GLU A 505 18.18 8.81 8.60
N ASN A 506 18.60 7.69 9.21
CA ASN A 506 18.24 6.34 8.75
C ASN A 506 16.83 5.84 9.15
N ILE A 507 16.07 6.60 9.95
CA ILE A 507 14.74 6.16 10.44
C ILE A 507 13.57 6.63 9.56
N GLU A 508 13.71 7.69 8.76
CA GLU A 508 12.64 8.15 7.87
C GLU A 508 12.23 7.07 6.85
N ILE A 509 13.19 6.22 6.48
CA ILE A 509 13.03 5.00 5.66
C ILE A 509 11.96 4.05 6.25
N PHE A 510 11.89 3.92 7.58
CA PHE A 510 10.91 3.06 8.25
C PHE A 510 9.61 3.78 8.63
N GLU A 511 9.62 5.11 8.79
CA GLU A 511 8.42 5.90 9.08
C GLU A 511 7.49 6.02 7.87
N LEU A 512 8.05 6.21 6.67
CA LEU A 512 7.33 6.15 5.39
C LEU A 512 6.56 4.84 5.19
N ALA A 513 7.10 3.73 5.69
CA ALA A 513 6.49 2.40 5.61
C ALA A 513 5.23 2.22 6.48
N GLU A 514 5.02 3.05 7.51
CA GLU A 514 3.86 2.97 8.40
C GLU A 514 2.81 4.07 8.16
N GLU A 515 3.17 5.25 7.63
CA GLU A 515 2.23 6.36 7.38
C GLU A 515 1.06 6.00 6.45
N LYS A 516 1.19 4.96 5.62
CA LYS A 516 0.07 4.46 4.78
C LYS A 516 -1.06 3.76 5.57
N ARG A 517 -0.91 3.50 6.86
CA ARG A 517 -1.93 2.77 7.65
C ARG A 517 -3.03 3.64 8.26
N GLY A 518 -2.93 4.97 8.14
CA GLY A 518 -3.91 5.94 8.65
C GLY A 518 -4.86 6.56 7.61
N ILE A 519 -4.70 6.31 6.30
CA ILE A 519 -5.49 6.99 5.26
C ILE A 519 -6.77 6.20 4.97
N LYS A 520 -7.86 6.57 5.67
CA LYS A 520 -9.22 6.34 5.17
C LYS A 520 -9.50 7.31 4.02
N LYS A 521 -10.00 6.79 2.91
CA LYS A 521 -10.67 7.59 1.88
C LYS A 521 -12.07 8.00 2.37
N LYS A 522 -12.51 9.21 2.00
CA LYS A 522 -13.93 9.47 1.71
C LYS A 522 -14.37 8.58 0.54
#